data_AF-A0A8J3IAN9-F1
#
_entry.id   AF-A0A8J3IAN9-F1
#
_cell.length_a   1.000
_cell.length_b   1.000
_cell.length_c   1.000
_cell.angle_alpha   90.00
_cell.angle_beta   90.00
_cell.angle_gamma   90.00
#
_symmetry.space_group_name_H-M   'P 1'
#
loop_
_entity.id
_entity.type
_entity.pdbx_description
1 polymer ?
#
loop_
_entity_poly.entity_id
_entity_poly.type
_entity_poly.pdbx_seq_one_letter_code
_entity_poly.pdbx_strand_id
1 'polypeptide(L)'
;MAAILGWVQRRWSEVLEPVVSGATVAQETQLREVWERELNWWKSERGLAGDSLRKPITQVRHLIRLLPLTQENSWENPRTGEPEHIGLRVFNLSEGEWVQMNARTQGVTQDRLTQQVLLKDPDALVERALSLLFSPEWADLVVGIAVCTGRRLAEIMKTGRFTVKEAYTVWFEGQVKGRGREPERYEIPTLVRAFLVVEAVQRLRALVDTTDLEIEQVSQKYGKAVNEAVERRYGDLEELVRATREKVSVHNFRGMYARIACFWYAPPPVADITYMAQIQGHRFVLEPRVEAGTPPEEVEKIRLNYASHANYADYKIADKDGNIDGRQGVRLGQPGVTVLDVFHKEYMTWAESTHPEQLHPVIMLKKGRKKAAKENKTGYSTFKPTIQTRAWGDDLREEIARQVKREVKDDELLRRAFAAYEQQERLGEQVQGSVVRQDGKVSLSLEHLNLPAETAALLREGMAQTGTSDLLSYLVAAGEREARHLRSQARRHDSERYGAMPTSKLAGMKAPEAGNERYRRAVHTLMQWNETRRPLERWYITTLAIQKLVGGRKEAINAYLETHEEEIKAHHARLEIKPSFNRKPEPITEMIHIAEEPTSFPWGKPEEEEASSH
;
A
#
# COMPACT_ATOMS: atom_id res chain seq x y z
N MET A 1 29.37 -3.81 2.34
CA MET A 1 30.10 -3.87 3.64
C MET A 1 30.79 -2.54 3.88
N ALA A 2 30.74 -2.00 5.10
CA ALA A 2 31.42 -0.74 5.41
C ALA A 2 32.94 -0.88 5.23
N ALA A 3 33.58 0.12 4.61
CA ALA A 3 35.04 0.16 4.46
C ALA A 3 35.75 -0.02 5.81
N ILE A 4 36.83 -0.82 5.81
CA ILE A 4 37.70 -0.99 6.98
C ILE A 4 38.32 0.36 7.31
N LEU A 5 38.33 0.74 8.60
CA LEU A 5 38.92 2.00 9.01
C LEU A 5 40.42 1.98 8.69
N GLY A 6 40.93 3.00 8.00
CA GLY A 6 42.32 3.00 7.53
C GLY A 6 43.37 2.77 8.63
N TRP A 7 43.10 3.25 9.85
CA TRP A 7 43.96 2.98 11.00
C TRP A 7 43.82 1.54 11.52
N VAL A 8 42.65 0.91 11.44
CA VAL A 8 42.46 -0.51 11.80
C VAL A 8 43.20 -1.37 10.79
N GLN A 9 43.09 -1.06 9.49
CA GLN A 9 43.83 -1.76 8.44
C GLN A 9 45.34 -1.66 8.65
N ARG A 10 45.83 -0.46 9.01
CA ARG A 10 47.25 -0.24 9.31
C ARG A 10 47.72 -1.06 10.51
N ARG A 11 47.01 -0.98 11.64
CA ARG A 11 47.34 -1.76 12.85
C ARG A 11 47.25 -3.26 12.62
N TRP A 12 46.28 -3.69 11.79
CA TRP A 12 46.18 -5.07 11.35
C TRP A 12 47.47 -5.51 10.67
N SER A 13 47.87 -4.86 9.57
CA SER A 13 49.03 -5.28 8.80
C SER A 13 50.37 -5.09 9.54
N GLU A 14 50.51 -4.06 10.37
CA GLU A 14 51.77 -3.78 11.07
C GLU A 14 51.96 -4.60 12.35
N VAL A 15 50.88 -4.94 13.06
CA VAL A 15 50.97 -5.46 14.44
C VAL A 15 50.24 -6.78 14.64
N LEU A 16 49.02 -6.92 14.12
CA LEU A 16 48.18 -8.07 14.44
C LEU A 16 48.37 -9.23 13.46
N GLU A 17 48.34 -8.98 12.15
CA GLU A 17 48.48 -9.99 11.11
C GLU A 17 49.77 -10.82 11.23
N PRO A 18 50.96 -10.22 11.48
CA PRO A 18 52.19 -11.01 11.59
C PRO A 18 52.17 -12.01 12.75
N VAL A 19 51.42 -11.70 13.81
CA VAL A 19 51.31 -12.55 14.99
C VAL A 19 50.16 -13.55 14.83
N VAL A 20 49.03 -13.12 14.28
CA VAL A 20 47.80 -13.92 14.24
C VAL A 20 47.82 -14.93 13.09
N SER A 21 48.38 -14.60 11.92
CA SER A 21 48.35 -15.47 10.73
C SER A 21 49.03 -16.82 10.91
N GLY A 22 50.05 -16.89 11.76
CA GLY A 22 50.78 -18.13 12.08
C GLY A 22 50.48 -18.67 13.48
N ALA A 23 49.51 -18.12 14.19
CA ALA A 23 49.28 -18.48 15.58
C ALA A 23 48.59 -19.83 15.73
N THR A 24 49.08 -20.66 16.65
CA THR A 24 48.48 -21.95 16.99
C THR A 24 47.67 -21.87 18.28
N VAL A 25 46.87 -22.91 18.58
CA VAL A 25 46.14 -23.02 19.84
C VAL A 25 47.07 -22.95 21.06
N ALA A 26 48.31 -23.44 20.95
CA ALA A 26 49.30 -23.38 22.02
C ALA A 26 49.75 -21.94 22.36
N GLN A 27 49.55 -20.99 21.45
CA GLN A 27 49.93 -19.59 21.60
C GLN A 27 48.76 -18.69 22.08
N GLU A 28 47.66 -19.28 22.56
CA GLU A 28 46.49 -18.53 23.05
C GLU A 28 46.86 -17.46 24.08
N THR A 29 47.73 -17.77 25.04
CA THR A 29 48.17 -16.83 26.08
C THR A 29 48.91 -15.63 25.48
N GLN A 30 49.83 -15.88 24.55
CA GLN A 30 50.59 -14.82 23.86
C GLN A 30 49.66 -13.93 23.02
N LEU A 31 48.67 -14.53 22.36
CA LEU A 31 47.66 -13.77 21.61
C LEU A 31 46.82 -12.87 22.52
N ARG A 32 46.49 -13.32 23.74
CA ARG A 32 45.74 -12.51 24.72
C ARG A 32 46.54 -11.29 25.14
N GLU A 33 47.82 -11.45 25.45
CA GLU A 33 48.71 -10.34 25.81
C GLU A 33 48.85 -9.32 24.67
N VAL A 34 49.01 -9.80 23.44
CA VAL A 34 49.08 -8.94 22.25
C VAL A 34 47.78 -8.16 22.05
N TRP A 35 46.64 -8.83 22.23
CA TRP A 35 45.33 -8.21 22.10
C TRP A 35 45.03 -7.20 23.22
N GLU A 36 45.39 -7.51 24.47
CA GLU A 36 45.25 -6.58 25.60
C GLU A 36 46.11 -5.33 25.40
N ARG A 37 47.36 -5.49 24.96
CA ARG A 37 48.23 -4.36 24.62
C ARG A 37 47.63 -3.49 23.51
N GLU A 38 47.05 -4.12 22.49
CA GLU A 38 46.40 -3.41 21.39
C GLU A 38 45.14 -2.67 21.86
N LEU A 39 44.28 -3.31 22.66
CA LEU A 39 43.11 -2.67 23.25
C LEU A 39 43.49 -1.49 24.16
N ASN A 40 44.56 -1.63 24.94
CA ASN A 40 45.07 -0.54 25.77
C ASN A 40 45.57 0.63 24.92
N TRP A 41 46.27 0.35 23.82
CA TRP A 41 46.67 1.38 22.85
C TRP A 41 45.45 2.08 22.23
N TRP A 42 44.38 1.33 21.91
CA TRP A 42 43.12 1.92 21.40
C TRP A 42 42.45 2.83 22.43
N LYS A 43 42.49 2.45 23.71
CA LYS A 43 41.92 3.24 24.80
C LYS A 43 42.74 4.49 25.08
N SER A 44 44.07 4.40 25.11
CA SER A 44 44.95 5.51 25.45
C SER A 44 45.15 6.49 24.28
N GLU A 45 45.62 6.01 23.14
CA GLU A 45 46.04 6.88 22.02
C GLU A 45 44.87 7.33 21.16
N ARG A 46 43.79 6.54 21.10
CA ARG A 46 42.61 6.85 20.28
C ARG A 46 41.41 7.27 21.13
N GLY A 47 41.54 7.25 22.46
CA GLY A 47 40.46 7.62 23.39
C GLY A 47 39.22 6.75 23.25
N LEU A 48 39.34 5.51 22.76
CA LEU A 48 38.18 4.66 22.52
C LEU A 48 37.69 4.03 23.83
N ALA A 49 36.39 4.11 24.10
CA ALA A 49 35.77 3.52 25.27
C ALA A 49 34.32 3.08 24.98
N GLY A 50 33.86 2.04 25.66
CA GLY A 50 32.50 1.52 25.51
C GLY A 50 32.17 1.14 24.06
N ASP A 51 31.05 1.64 23.54
CA ASP A 51 30.52 1.24 22.22
C ASP A 51 31.43 1.65 21.04
N SER A 52 32.33 2.64 21.22
CA SER A 52 33.28 3.04 20.18
C SER A 52 34.33 1.97 19.87
N LEU A 53 34.55 1.00 20.77
CA LEU A 53 35.43 -0.15 20.56
C LEU A 53 34.79 -1.21 19.66
N ARG A 54 33.45 -1.25 19.57
CA ARG A 54 32.72 -2.35 18.95
C ARG A 54 32.98 -2.48 17.45
N LYS A 55 32.99 -1.34 16.72
CA LYS A 55 33.22 -1.31 15.28
C LYS A 55 34.65 -1.76 14.92
N PRO A 56 35.72 -1.22 15.52
CA PRO A 56 37.09 -1.69 15.30
C PRO A 56 37.30 -3.17 15.62
N ILE A 57 36.79 -3.65 16.76
CA ILE A 57 36.88 -5.08 17.13
C ILE A 57 36.19 -5.95 16.08
N THR A 58 34.98 -5.55 15.62
CA THR A 58 34.26 -6.27 14.58
C THR A 58 35.04 -6.34 13.26
N GLN A 59 35.74 -5.26 12.89
CA GLN A 59 36.59 -5.22 11.69
C GLN A 59 37.81 -6.13 11.83
N VAL A 60 38.50 -6.12 12.97
CA VAL A 60 39.63 -7.05 13.21
C VAL A 60 39.16 -8.50 13.19
N ARG A 61 38.04 -8.82 13.85
CA ARG A 61 37.46 -10.18 13.80
C ARG A 61 37.04 -10.59 12.40
N HIS A 62 36.63 -9.64 11.55
CA HIS A 62 36.36 -9.93 10.14
C HIS A 62 37.64 -10.29 9.40
N LEU A 63 38.73 -9.54 9.61
CA LEU A 63 40.03 -9.83 9.01
C LEU A 63 40.58 -11.20 9.45
N ILE A 64 40.41 -11.58 10.71
CA ILE A 64 40.79 -12.92 11.20
C ILE A 64 40.03 -14.02 10.46
N ARG A 65 38.75 -13.82 10.14
CA ARG A 65 37.96 -14.82 9.38
C ARG A 65 38.44 -15.03 7.95
N LEU A 66 39.22 -14.10 7.41
CA LEU A 66 39.79 -14.21 6.07
C LEU A 66 41.09 -15.01 6.05
N LEU A 67 41.67 -15.30 7.22
CA LEU A 67 42.88 -16.10 7.33
C LEU A 67 42.60 -17.58 7.06
N PRO A 68 43.57 -18.31 6.48
CA PRO A 68 43.42 -19.74 6.23
C PRO A 68 43.34 -20.53 7.55
N LEU A 69 42.37 -21.43 7.61
CA LEU A 69 42.20 -22.38 8.71
C LEU A 69 43.11 -23.60 8.52
N THR A 70 43.83 -23.97 9.57
CA THR A 70 44.67 -25.16 9.68
C THR A 70 44.28 -25.94 10.94
N GLN A 71 44.70 -27.21 11.05
CA GLN A 71 44.45 -28.00 12.26
C GLN A 71 45.12 -27.40 13.51
N GLU A 72 46.23 -26.68 13.33
CA GLU A 72 47.00 -26.14 14.44
C GLU A 72 46.49 -24.78 14.92
N ASN A 73 45.81 -24.01 14.05
CA ASN A 73 45.25 -22.70 14.37
C ASN A 73 43.74 -22.70 14.61
N SER A 74 43.08 -23.86 14.46
CA SER A 74 41.64 -24.00 14.65
C SER A 74 41.29 -24.45 16.06
N TRP A 75 40.20 -23.90 16.60
CA TRP A 75 39.56 -24.36 17.82
C TRP A 75 38.08 -24.58 17.53
N GLU A 76 37.48 -25.55 18.21
CA GLU A 76 36.06 -25.84 18.05
C GLU A 76 35.24 -24.83 18.86
N ASN A 77 34.39 -24.07 18.19
CA ASN A 77 33.52 -23.13 18.88
C ASN A 77 32.35 -23.88 19.55
N PRO A 78 32.23 -23.88 20.90
CA PRO A 78 31.23 -24.68 21.60
C PRO A 78 29.79 -24.22 21.36
N ARG A 79 29.59 -23.03 20.78
CA ARG A 79 28.27 -22.48 20.45
C ARG A 79 27.80 -22.85 19.04
N THR A 80 28.73 -22.99 18.09
CA THR A 80 28.38 -23.25 16.68
C THR A 80 28.79 -24.65 16.22
N GLY A 81 29.66 -25.35 16.95
CA GLY A 81 30.22 -26.65 16.57
C GLY A 81 31.18 -26.57 15.38
N GLU A 82 31.51 -25.38 14.90
CA GLU A 82 32.36 -25.17 13.72
C GLU A 82 33.80 -24.83 14.13
N PRO A 83 34.81 -25.32 13.38
CA PRO A 83 36.20 -24.94 13.60
C PRO A 83 36.42 -23.48 13.19
N GLU A 84 36.88 -22.67 14.13
CA GLU A 84 37.20 -21.25 13.93
C GLU A 84 38.68 -20.98 14.22
N HIS A 85 39.24 -19.92 13.66
CA HIS A 85 40.62 -19.51 13.95
C HIS A 85 40.75 -19.12 15.44
N ILE A 86 41.82 -19.52 16.13
CA ILE A 86 42.06 -19.26 17.57
C ILE A 86 41.98 -17.77 17.91
N GLY A 87 42.40 -16.92 16.98
CA GLY A 87 42.25 -15.46 17.08
C GLY A 87 40.81 -15.01 17.35
N LEU A 88 39.77 -15.71 16.87
CA LEU A 88 38.37 -15.35 17.12
C LEU A 88 37.90 -15.63 18.54
N ARG A 89 38.57 -16.55 19.26
CA ARG A 89 38.36 -16.77 20.69
C ARG A 89 38.95 -15.65 21.52
N VAL A 90 40.14 -15.20 21.14
CA VAL A 90 40.96 -14.25 21.91
C VAL A 90 40.57 -12.78 21.64
N PHE A 91 40.35 -12.42 20.37
CA PHE A 91 40.19 -11.03 19.93
C PHE A 91 38.75 -10.56 20.14
N ASN A 92 38.37 -10.39 21.40
CA ASN A 92 37.10 -9.88 21.85
C ASN A 92 37.29 -9.05 23.14
N LEU A 93 36.24 -8.38 23.61
CA LEU A 93 36.28 -7.75 24.93
C LEU A 93 36.34 -8.83 26.03
N SER A 94 36.95 -8.48 27.16
CA SER A 94 36.86 -9.31 28.36
C SER A 94 35.39 -9.49 28.76
N GLU A 95 35.06 -10.59 29.43
CA GLU A 95 33.69 -10.88 29.85
C GLU A 95 33.14 -9.75 30.74
N GLY A 96 33.96 -9.22 31.66
CA GLY A 96 33.59 -8.09 32.51
C GLY A 96 33.28 -6.80 31.73
N GLU A 97 34.09 -6.43 30.75
CA GLU A 97 33.84 -5.24 29.91
C GLU A 97 32.67 -5.44 28.95
N TRP A 98 32.51 -6.65 28.44
CA TRP A 98 31.37 -7.03 27.60
C TRP A 98 30.07 -6.96 28.40
N VAL A 99 30.08 -7.47 29.63
CA VAL A 99 28.97 -7.36 30.60
C VAL A 99 28.71 -5.91 30.95
N GLN A 100 29.72 -5.08 31.28
CA GLN A 100 29.51 -3.66 31.56
C GLN A 100 28.94 -2.88 30.36
N MET A 101 29.45 -3.15 29.16
CA MET A 101 28.96 -2.54 27.91
C MET A 101 27.50 -2.93 27.62
N ASN A 102 27.15 -4.19 27.85
CA ASN A 102 25.79 -4.67 27.67
C ASN A 102 24.87 -4.33 28.85
N ALA A 103 25.39 -4.14 30.06
CA ALA A 103 24.65 -3.71 31.25
C ALA A 103 24.08 -2.30 31.05
N ARG A 104 24.82 -1.40 30.40
CA ARG A 104 24.28 -0.10 29.96
C ARG A 104 23.11 -0.28 28.99
N THR A 105 23.19 -1.25 28.08
CA THR A 105 22.11 -1.56 27.12
C THR A 105 20.91 -2.19 27.82
N GLN A 106 21.14 -3.09 28.79
CA GLN A 106 20.11 -3.72 29.60
C GLN A 106 19.43 -2.72 30.54
N GLY A 107 20.18 -1.83 31.19
CA GLY A 107 19.65 -0.73 31.99
C GLY A 107 18.76 0.20 31.15
N VAL A 108 19.23 0.59 29.96
CA VAL A 108 18.42 1.37 29.01
C VAL A 108 17.15 0.62 28.58
N THR A 109 17.19 -0.71 28.42
CA THR A 109 15.99 -1.51 28.14
C THR A 109 15.04 -1.58 29.34
N GLN A 110 15.57 -1.70 30.55
CA GLN A 110 14.78 -1.73 31.79
C GLN A 110 14.12 -0.37 32.06
N ASP A 111 14.85 0.72 31.85
CA ASP A 111 14.33 2.09 31.93
C ASP A 111 13.23 2.32 30.88
N ARG A 112 13.38 1.78 29.67
CA ARG A 112 12.32 1.83 28.64
C ARG A 112 11.06 1.09 29.04
N LEU A 113 11.19 -0.08 29.67
CA LEU A 113 10.03 -0.87 30.10
C LEU A 113 9.26 -0.18 31.23
N THR A 114 9.95 0.60 32.05
CA THR A 114 9.37 1.32 33.20
C THR A 114 8.92 2.75 32.86
N GLN A 115 9.48 3.37 31.81
CA GLN A 115 9.14 4.72 31.35
C GLN A 115 8.49 4.70 29.95
N GLN A 116 7.38 3.96 29.84
CA GLN A 116 6.62 3.86 28.59
C GLN A 116 5.91 5.18 28.28
N VAL A 117 5.89 5.54 27.00
CA VAL A 117 5.20 6.76 26.54
C VAL A 117 3.76 6.41 26.18
N LEU A 118 2.80 7.17 26.72
CA LEU A 118 1.38 7.00 26.44
C LEU A 118 0.94 7.92 25.29
N LEU A 119 0.53 7.32 24.18
CA LEU A 119 -0.04 8.00 23.03
C LEU A 119 -1.51 8.31 23.31
N LYS A 120 -1.81 9.57 23.64
CA LYS A 120 -3.16 10.02 24.03
C LYS A 120 -4.12 10.14 22.85
N ASP A 121 -3.61 10.67 21.73
CA ASP A 121 -4.43 10.92 20.54
C ASP A 121 -3.77 10.28 19.30
N PRO A 122 -3.97 8.97 19.08
CA PRO A 122 -3.44 8.29 17.90
C PRO A 122 -4.07 8.81 16.60
N ASP A 123 -5.29 9.34 16.65
CA ASP A 123 -5.99 9.87 15.48
C ASP A 123 -5.34 11.17 15.00
N ALA A 124 -5.11 12.14 15.90
CA ALA A 124 -4.44 13.40 15.58
C ALA A 124 -3.02 13.19 15.04
N LEU A 125 -2.28 12.22 15.58
CA LEU A 125 -0.96 11.86 15.08
C LEU A 125 -1.01 11.38 13.62
N VAL A 126 -2.00 10.55 13.28
CA VAL A 126 -2.18 10.01 11.94
C VAL A 126 -2.77 11.04 10.97
N GLU A 127 -3.68 11.90 11.41
CA GLU A 127 -4.18 13.04 10.62
C GLU A 127 -3.05 14.00 10.24
N ARG A 128 -2.13 14.27 11.18
CA ARG A 128 -0.94 15.06 10.88
C ARG A 128 -0.09 14.36 9.82
N ALA A 129 0.16 13.06 9.95
CA ALA A 129 0.89 12.30 8.95
C ALA A 129 0.20 12.30 7.57
N LEU A 130 -1.13 12.23 7.53
CA LEU A 130 -1.92 12.33 6.30
C LEU A 130 -1.65 13.65 5.57
N SER A 131 -1.64 14.78 6.27
CA SER A 131 -1.31 16.08 5.65
C SER A 131 0.11 16.11 5.07
N LEU A 132 1.08 15.48 5.74
CA LEU A 132 2.46 15.39 5.27
C LEU A 132 2.60 14.55 3.99
N LEU A 133 1.71 13.58 3.75
CA LEU A 133 1.70 12.83 2.49
C LEU A 133 1.39 13.74 1.29
N PHE A 134 0.79 14.92 1.48
CA PHE A 134 0.53 15.88 0.41
C PHE A 134 1.58 17.01 0.34
N SER A 135 2.57 17.01 1.23
CA SER A 135 3.60 18.04 1.25
C SER A 135 4.45 18.00 -0.04
N PRO A 136 4.82 19.16 -0.61
CA PRO A 136 5.81 19.22 -1.68
C PRO A 136 7.23 18.94 -1.17
N GLU A 137 7.46 19.05 0.14
CA GLU A 137 8.77 18.83 0.76
C GLU A 137 9.06 17.33 0.92
N TRP A 138 10.14 16.85 0.29
CA TRP A 138 10.50 15.43 0.30
C TRP A 138 10.72 14.88 1.72
N ALA A 139 11.28 15.69 2.63
CA ALA A 139 11.53 15.26 4.00
C ALA A 139 10.22 15.05 4.78
N ASP A 140 9.21 15.87 4.52
CA ASP A 140 7.88 15.71 5.11
C ASP A 140 7.18 14.45 4.56
N LEU A 141 7.29 14.18 3.25
CA LEU A 141 6.79 12.93 2.66
C LEU A 141 7.36 11.71 3.37
N VAL A 142 8.68 11.68 3.60
CA VAL A 142 9.35 10.59 4.33
C VAL A 142 8.76 10.42 5.73
N VAL A 143 8.53 11.53 6.45
CA VAL A 143 7.94 11.50 7.80
C VAL A 143 6.51 10.95 7.77
N GLY A 144 5.66 11.45 6.86
CA GLY A 144 4.29 10.96 6.69
C GLY A 144 4.24 9.47 6.37
N ILE A 145 5.08 9.00 5.43
CA ILE A 145 5.18 7.58 5.07
C ILE A 145 5.67 6.75 6.27
N ALA A 146 6.64 7.24 7.03
CA ALA A 146 7.19 6.53 8.20
C ALA A 146 6.13 6.32 9.28
N VAL A 147 5.32 7.32 9.58
CA VAL A 147 4.19 7.20 10.51
C VAL A 147 3.17 6.20 9.98
N CYS A 148 2.79 6.30 8.70
CA CYS A 148 1.71 5.49 8.13
C CYS A 148 2.05 4.01 7.92
N THR A 149 3.34 3.65 7.89
CA THR A 149 3.80 2.29 7.50
C THR A 149 4.81 1.65 8.47
N GLY A 150 5.37 2.44 9.39
CA GLY A 150 6.44 2.01 10.29
C GLY A 150 7.71 1.51 9.58
N ARG A 151 7.91 1.82 8.30
CA ARG A 151 9.10 1.42 7.54
C ARG A 151 10.32 2.25 7.94
N ARG A 152 11.50 1.66 7.78
CA ARG A 152 12.77 2.34 8.05
C ARG A 152 13.06 3.36 6.96
N LEU A 153 13.84 4.40 7.30
CA LEU A 153 14.26 5.45 6.36
C LEU A 153 14.78 4.89 5.02
N ALA A 154 15.71 3.94 5.09
CA ALA A 154 16.27 3.31 3.87
C ALA A 154 15.26 2.45 3.09
N GLU A 155 14.29 1.85 3.78
CA GLU A 155 13.19 1.12 3.13
C GLU A 155 12.26 2.09 2.39
N ILE A 156 11.90 3.21 3.02
CA ILE A 156 11.04 4.23 2.40
C ILE A 156 11.72 4.84 1.17
N MET A 157 12.97 5.26 1.32
CA MET A 157 13.67 6.04 0.29
C MET A 157 14.21 5.19 -0.85
N LYS A 158 14.69 3.96 -0.59
CA LYS A 158 15.43 3.17 -1.58
C LYS A 158 14.83 1.79 -1.82
N THR A 159 14.84 0.91 -0.81
CA THR A 159 14.67 -0.54 -1.06
C THR A 159 13.21 -0.99 -1.10
N GLY A 160 12.32 -0.31 -0.39
CA GLY A 160 10.98 -0.78 -0.09
C GLY A 160 10.00 -0.57 -1.23
N ARG A 161 9.38 -1.61 -1.79
CA ARG A 161 8.33 -1.41 -2.80
C ARG A 161 6.96 -1.65 -2.17
N PHE A 162 6.01 -0.78 -2.50
CA PHE A 162 4.68 -0.77 -1.94
C PHE A 162 3.66 -0.90 -3.06
N THR A 163 2.79 -1.91 -2.96
CA THR A 163 1.71 -2.12 -3.92
C THR A 163 0.40 -2.23 -3.17
N VAL A 164 -0.61 -1.46 -3.58
CA VAL A 164 -1.94 -1.51 -2.96
C VAL A 164 -2.48 -2.94 -3.02
N LYS A 165 -2.87 -3.49 -1.86
CA LYS A 165 -3.63 -4.73 -1.78
C LYS A 165 -5.10 -4.41 -1.59
N GLU A 166 -5.42 -3.73 -0.49
CA GLU A 166 -6.77 -3.31 -0.13
C GLU A 166 -6.80 -1.85 0.31
N ALA A 167 -7.93 -1.38 0.86
CA ALA A 167 -8.12 0.03 1.20
C ALA A 167 -7.12 0.54 2.25
N TYR A 168 -6.76 -0.29 3.22
CA TYR A 168 -5.82 0.02 4.31
C TYR A 168 -4.68 -0.99 4.42
N THR A 169 -4.40 -1.75 3.35
CA THR A 169 -3.28 -2.70 3.34
C THR A 169 -2.49 -2.61 2.05
N VAL A 170 -1.17 -2.80 2.17
CA VAL A 170 -0.23 -2.84 1.06
C VAL A 170 0.58 -4.12 1.15
N TRP A 171 1.00 -4.58 -0.01
CA TRP A 171 2.11 -5.49 -0.11
C TRP A 171 3.42 -4.71 -0.01
N PHE A 172 4.32 -5.20 0.85
CA PHE A 172 5.63 -4.62 1.06
C PHE A 172 6.73 -5.65 0.77
N GLU A 173 7.77 -5.20 0.07
CA GLU A 173 9.00 -5.96 -0.23
C GLU A 173 10.22 -5.06 -0.05
N GLY A 174 11.43 -5.63 0.03
CA GLY A 174 12.67 -4.85 0.18
C GLY A 174 13.06 -4.49 1.63
N GLN A 175 12.72 -5.36 2.59
CA GLN A 175 13.15 -5.24 3.99
C GLN A 175 14.68 -5.26 4.11
N VAL A 176 15.27 -4.26 4.78
CA VAL A 176 16.74 -4.11 4.87
C VAL A 176 17.38 -5.08 5.88
N LYS A 177 16.67 -5.42 6.98
CA LYS A 177 17.20 -6.29 8.04
C LYS A 177 16.52 -7.66 7.99
N GLY A 178 17.25 -8.68 7.52
CA GLY A 178 16.77 -10.07 7.42
C GLY A 178 17.87 -11.06 6.99
N ARG A 179 18.99 -11.14 7.73
CA ARG A 179 20.13 -12.00 7.38
C ARG A 179 19.69 -13.44 7.04
N GLY A 180 19.92 -13.87 5.80
CA GLY A 180 19.79 -15.26 5.38
C GLY A 180 18.37 -15.79 5.18
N ARG A 181 17.38 -14.92 4.93
CA ARG A 181 16.08 -15.32 4.37
C ARG A 181 15.82 -14.47 3.13
N GLU A 182 15.31 -15.08 2.05
CA GLU A 182 14.95 -14.34 0.86
C GLU A 182 13.92 -13.25 1.22
N PRO A 183 13.99 -12.06 0.60
CA PRO A 183 13.06 -10.98 0.86
C PRO A 183 11.69 -11.33 0.27
N GLU A 184 10.93 -12.16 0.97
CA GLU A 184 9.53 -12.40 0.64
C GLU A 184 8.73 -11.12 0.83
N ARG A 185 7.94 -10.80 -0.19
CA ARG A 185 6.84 -9.83 -0.10
C ARG A 185 5.85 -10.27 0.98
N TYR A 186 5.42 -9.35 1.83
CA TYR A 186 4.42 -9.62 2.86
C TYR A 186 3.44 -8.46 3.01
N GLU A 187 2.27 -8.76 3.56
CA GLU A 187 1.21 -7.77 3.77
C GLU A 187 1.47 -6.95 5.04
N ILE A 188 1.27 -5.64 4.96
CA ILE A 188 1.27 -4.73 6.11
C ILE A 188 0.05 -3.79 6.04
N PRO A 189 -0.52 -3.40 7.20
CA PRO A 189 -1.54 -2.37 7.24
C PRO A 189 -0.93 -0.98 7.04
N THR A 190 -1.73 -0.04 6.57
CA THR A 190 -1.42 1.39 6.51
C THR A 190 -2.38 2.15 7.42
N LEU A 191 -1.87 3.13 8.18
CA LEU A 191 -2.71 3.92 9.10
C LEU A 191 -3.68 4.87 8.38
N VAL A 192 -3.40 5.12 7.10
CA VAL A 192 -4.27 5.86 6.18
C VAL A 192 -4.58 4.98 4.97
N ARG A 193 -5.35 5.51 4.02
CA ARG A 193 -5.64 4.79 2.78
C ARG A 193 -4.37 4.38 2.04
N ALA A 194 -4.28 3.10 1.68
CA ALA A 194 -3.10 2.49 1.07
C ALA A 194 -2.64 3.20 -0.21
N PHE A 195 -3.57 3.64 -1.06
CA PHE A 195 -3.23 4.34 -2.30
C PHE A 195 -2.49 5.66 -2.05
N LEU A 196 -2.85 6.41 -1.01
CA LEU A 196 -2.19 7.67 -0.64
C LEU A 196 -0.73 7.45 -0.25
N VAL A 197 -0.45 6.35 0.46
CA VAL A 197 0.91 5.96 0.83
C VAL A 197 1.72 5.61 -0.42
N VAL A 198 1.15 4.81 -1.33
CA VAL A 198 1.83 4.40 -2.57
C VAL A 198 2.14 5.60 -3.46
N GLU A 199 1.18 6.51 -3.65
CA GLU A 199 1.37 7.75 -4.40
C GLU A 199 2.42 8.69 -3.75
N ALA A 200 2.44 8.78 -2.41
CA ALA A 200 3.45 9.55 -1.69
C ALA A 200 4.87 8.96 -1.88
N VAL A 201 5.01 7.64 -1.86
CA VAL A 201 6.30 6.97 -2.14
C VAL A 201 6.75 7.22 -3.58
N GLN A 202 5.83 7.16 -4.55
CA GLN A 202 6.14 7.45 -5.96
C GLN A 202 6.62 8.90 -6.14
N ARG A 203 5.91 9.87 -5.54
CA ARG A 203 6.32 11.29 -5.57
C ARG A 203 7.67 11.51 -4.89
N LEU A 204 7.89 10.91 -3.72
CA LEU A 204 9.18 10.99 -3.02
C LEU A 204 10.34 10.53 -3.92
N ARG A 205 10.15 9.42 -4.64
CA ARG A 205 11.18 8.86 -5.53
C ARG A 205 11.43 9.70 -6.77
N ALA A 206 10.43 10.44 -7.23
CA ALA A 206 10.61 11.42 -8.29
C ALA A 206 11.38 12.67 -7.80
N LEU A 207 11.25 13.03 -6.53
CA LEU A 207 11.93 14.20 -5.93
C LEU A 207 13.36 13.91 -5.48
N VAL A 208 13.64 12.68 -5.02
CA VAL A 208 14.94 12.32 -4.44
C VAL A 208 15.46 11.05 -5.08
N ASP A 209 16.49 11.20 -5.91
CA ASP A 209 17.22 10.07 -6.47
C ASP A 209 18.16 9.46 -5.42
N THR A 210 18.05 8.14 -5.26
CA THR A 210 18.89 7.33 -4.37
C THR A 210 19.52 6.15 -5.10
N THR A 211 19.47 6.11 -6.43
CA THR A 211 19.93 4.99 -7.25
C THR A 211 21.40 4.67 -6.99
N ASP A 212 22.27 5.69 -6.97
CA ASP A 212 23.72 5.55 -6.78
C ASP A 212 24.18 5.43 -5.32
N LEU A 213 23.26 5.40 -4.36
CA LEU A 213 23.60 5.34 -2.94
C LEU A 213 23.49 3.92 -2.39
N GLU A 214 24.50 3.46 -1.67
CA GLU A 214 24.39 2.26 -0.84
C GLU A 214 23.37 2.47 0.29
N ILE A 215 22.79 1.37 0.79
CA ILE A 215 21.73 1.40 1.81
C ILE A 215 22.15 2.20 3.05
N GLU A 216 23.40 2.03 3.51
CA GLU A 216 23.93 2.73 4.67
C GLU A 216 24.12 4.24 4.40
N GLN A 217 24.43 4.62 3.16
CA GLN A 217 24.67 6.01 2.77
C GLN A 217 23.36 6.82 2.76
N VAL A 218 22.23 6.19 2.45
CA VAL A 218 20.90 6.84 2.50
C VAL A 218 20.65 7.42 3.89
N SER A 219 20.90 6.63 4.94
CA SER A 219 20.66 7.07 6.32
C SER A 219 21.63 8.16 6.76
N GLN A 220 22.89 8.09 6.31
CA GLN A 220 23.92 9.11 6.61
C GLN A 220 23.62 10.44 5.93
N LYS A 221 23.20 10.41 4.66
CA LYS A 221 22.96 11.61 3.85
C LYS A 221 21.67 12.32 4.23
N TYR A 222 20.57 11.58 4.37
CA TYR A 222 19.24 12.18 4.52
C TYR A 222 18.69 12.15 5.94
N GLY A 223 19.30 11.38 6.85
CA GLY A 223 18.80 11.20 8.21
C GLY A 223 18.69 12.50 9.01
N LYS A 224 19.62 13.45 8.83
CA LYS A 224 19.58 14.74 9.53
C LYS A 224 18.37 15.57 9.10
N ALA A 225 18.21 15.82 7.80
CA ALA A 225 17.11 16.61 7.25
C ALA A 225 15.72 16.01 7.58
N VAL A 226 15.61 14.68 7.56
CA VAL A 226 14.36 14.01 7.95
C VAL A 226 14.06 14.22 9.43
N ASN A 227 15.04 14.12 10.33
CA ASN A 227 14.81 14.37 11.75
C ASN A 227 14.54 15.85 12.08
N GLU A 228 15.11 16.79 11.32
CA GLU A 228 14.72 18.20 11.39
C GLU A 228 13.26 18.40 10.96
N ALA A 229 12.78 17.63 9.97
CA ALA A 229 11.36 17.61 9.62
C ALA A 229 10.50 16.99 10.73
N VAL A 230 10.97 15.93 11.40
CA VAL A 230 10.28 15.38 12.58
C VAL A 230 10.12 16.44 13.66
N GLU A 231 11.20 17.12 14.03
CA GLU A 231 11.16 18.19 15.04
C GLU A 231 10.19 19.31 14.66
N ARG A 232 10.25 19.78 13.41
CA ARG A 232 9.36 20.84 12.91
C ARG A 232 7.89 20.46 12.94
N ARG A 233 7.58 19.18 12.69
CA ARG A 233 6.20 18.69 12.51
C ARG A 233 5.62 18.05 13.76
N TYR A 234 6.42 17.58 14.71
CA TYR A 234 5.97 16.85 15.90
C TYR A 234 6.65 17.31 17.19
N GLY A 235 7.55 18.30 17.15
CA GLY A 235 8.26 18.79 18.34
C GLY A 235 7.37 19.57 19.31
N ASP A 236 6.19 20.00 18.87
CA ASP A 236 5.13 20.60 19.71
C ASP A 236 4.40 19.57 20.58
N LEU A 237 4.55 18.27 20.28
CA LEU A 237 3.89 17.18 21.01
C LEU A 237 4.85 16.58 22.03
N GLU A 238 4.98 17.26 23.17
CA GLU A 238 5.86 16.84 24.28
C GLU A 238 5.54 15.41 24.76
N GLU A 239 4.28 14.98 24.63
CA GLU A 239 3.85 13.63 24.98
C GLU A 239 4.44 12.52 24.10
N LEU A 240 5.07 12.85 22.97
CA LEU A 240 5.75 11.87 22.11
C LEU A 240 7.22 11.63 22.52
N VAL A 241 7.76 12.52 23.35
CA VAL A 241 9.14 12.51 23.81
C VAL A 241 9.31 11.48 24.92
N ARG A 242 10.38 10.68 24.85
CA ARG A 242 10.71 9.70 25.88
C ARG A 242 11.44 10.39 27.03
N ALA A 243 11.22 9.95 28.26
CA ALA A 243 11.93 10.45 29.44
C ALA A 243 13.47 10.37 29.31
N THR A 244 13.99 9.45 28.50
CA THR A 244 15.43 9.23 28.26
C THR A 244 15.99 9.94 27.02
N ARG A 245 15.17 10.64 26.21
CA ARG A 245 15.61 11.30 24.97
C ARG A 245 15.11 12.72 24.89
N GLU A 246 15.99 13.65 24.50
CA GLU A 246 15.62 15.05 24.34
C GLU A 246 14.71 15.32 23.12
N LYS A 247 14.63 14.44 22.12
CA LYS A 247 13.85 14.65 20.87
C LYS A 247 13.27 13.38 20.24
N VAL A 248 12.14 13.51 19.53
CA VAL A 248 11.54 12.46 18.70
C VAL A 248 12.34 12.33 17.39
N SER A 249 12.61 11.10 16.96
CA SER A 249 13.27 10.84 15.67
C SER A 249 12.40 9.97 14.77
N VAL A 250 12.70 9.94 13.47
CA VAL A 250 11.95 9.13 12.49
C VAL A 250 11.91 7.64 12.86
N HIS A 251 12.92 7.15 13.59
CA HIS A 251 12.96 5.77 14.05
C HIS A 251 11.88 5.45 15.10
N ASN A 252 11.48 6.44 15.90
CA ASN A 252 10.44 6.29 16.92
C ASN A 252 9.08 5.94 16.30
N PHE A 253 8.77 6.46 15.12
CA PHE A 253 7.50 6.21 14.44
C PHE A 253 7.27 4.75 14.11
N ARG A 254 8.33 3.94 13.99
CA ARG A 254 8.17 2.48 13.83
C ARG A 254 7.50 1.82 15.04
N GLY A 255 7.85 2.25 16.25
CA GLY A 255 7.24 1.78 17.49
C GLY A 255 5.80 2.28 17.64
N MET A 256 5.59 3.59 17.40
CA MET A 256 4.27 4.21 17.43
C MET A 256 3.31 3.56 16.41
N TYR A 257 3.75 3.41 15.16
CA TYR A 257 3.00 2.73 14.09
C TYR A 257 2.54 1.35 14.53
N ALA A 258 3.43 0.54 15.09
CA ALA A 258 3.08 -0.84 15.43
C ALA A 258 2.05 -0.91 16.56
N ARG A 259 2.09 0.04 17.49
CA ARG A 259 1.08 0.17 18.55
C ARG A 259 -0.26 0.65 18.02
N ILE A 260 -0.27 1.68 17.18
CA ILE A 260 -1.50 2.19 16.56
C ILE A 260 -2.11 1.12 15.65
N ALA A 261 -1.31 0.45 14.82
CA ALA A 261 -1.78 -0.61 13.94
C ALA A 261 -2.33 -1.81 14.72
N CYS A 262 -1.70 -2.18 15.85
CA CYS A 262 -2.24 -3.22 16.71
C CYS A 262 -3.59 -2.80 17.33
N PHE A 263 -3.66 -1.58 17.88
CA PHE A 263 -4.88 -1.03 18.45
C PHE A 263 -6.02 -0.97 17.43
N TRP A 264 -5.77 -0.56 16.19
CA TRP A 264 -6.79 -0.42 15.16
C TRP A 264 -7.14 -1.71 14.42
N TYR A 265 -6.18 -2.60 14.17
CA TYR A 265 -6.31 -3.65 13.16
C TYR A 265 -5.93 -5.06 13.65
N ALA A 266 -5.36 -5.22 14.85
CA ALA A 266 -5.04 -6.56 15.33
C ALA A 266 -6.32 -7.33 15.70
N PRO A 267 -6.50 -8.56 15.17
CA PRO A 267 -7.62 -9.40 15.59
C PRO A 267 -7.53 -9.76 17.07
N PRO A 268 -8.64 -9.79 17.82
CA PRO A 268 -8.64 -10.15 19.24
C PRO A 268 -7.91 -11.44 19.63
N PRO A 269 -7.95 -12.56 18.86
CA PRO A 269 -7.25 -13.79 19.24
C PRO A 269 -5.73 -13.73 19.02
N VAL A 270 -5.22 -12.72 18.32
CA VAL A 270 -3.79 -12.62 17.97
C VAL A 270 -3.08 -11.78 19.02
N ALA A 271 -2.07 -12.36 19.68
CA ALA A 271 -1.25 -11.63 20.64
C ALA A 271 -0.58 -10.39 19.99
N ASP A 272 -0.55 -9.27 20.71
CA ASP A 272 -0.03 -7.98 20.21
C ASP A 272 1.40 -8.10 19.65
N ILE A 273 2.25 -8.85 20.35
CA ILE A 273 3.64 -9.10 20.00
C ILE A 273 3.76 -9.86 18.66
N THR A 274 2.86 -10.80 18.40
CA THR A 274 2.82 -11.58 17.15
C THR A 274 2.40 -10.67 15.99
N TYR A 275 1.35 -9.86 16.21
CA TYR A 275 0.88 -8.91 15.21
C TYR A 275 1.96 -7.88 14.86
N MET A 276 2.57 -7.27 15.88
CA MET A 276 3.65 -6.30 15.71
C MET A 276 4.88 -6.91 15.04
N ALA A 277 5.23 -8.16 15.34
CA ALA A 277 6.32 -8.89 14.68
C ALA A 277 6.06 -9.13 13.20
N GLN A 278 4.84 -9.53 12.85
CA GLN A 278 4.42 -9.72 11.47
C GLN A 278 4.52 -8.43 10.66
N ILE A 279 3.85 -7.37 11.10
CA ILE A 279 3.81 -6.12 10.32
C ILE A 279 5.20 -5.46 10.24
N GLN A 280 6.08 -5.68 11.22
CA GLN A 280 7.45 -5.16 11.21
C GLN A 280 8.45 -6.05 10.44
N GLY A 281 8.06 -7.27 10.04
CA GLY A 281 8.94 -8.24 9.39
C GLY A 281 10.01 -8.80 10.33
N HIS A 282 9.72 -8.93 11.63
CA HIS A 282 10.63 -9.51 12.62
C HIS A 282 10.52 -11.04 12.63
N ARG A 283 10.97 -11.66 11.55
CA ARG A 283 10.87 -13.12 11.32
C ARG A 283 11.51 -13.97 12.42
N PHE A 284 12.55 -13.49 13.11
CA PHE A 284 13.16 -14.20 14.26
C PHE A 284 12.28 -14.25 15.51
N VAL A 285 11.27 -13.37 15.63
CA VAL A 285 10.26 -13.41 16.69
C VAL A 285 9.12 -14.38 16.34
N LEU A 286 8.83 -14.54 15.04
CA LEU A 286 7.79 -15.45 14.56
C LEU A 286 8.30 -16.89 14.47
N GLU A 287 9.54 -17.04 14.02
CA GLU A 287 10.21 -18.31 13.77
C GLU A 287 11.67 -18.21 14.25
N PRO A 288 11.90 -18.28 15.57
CA PRO A 288 13.25 -18.27 16.12
C PRO A 288 14.05 -19.46 15.56
N ARG A 289 15.31 -19.21 15.18
CA ARG A 289 16.21 -20.30 14.76
C ARG A 289 16.61 -21.08 16.02
N VAL A 290 16.10 -22.29 16.13
CA VAL A 290 16.36 -23.20 17.24
C VAL A 290 16.73 -24.58 16.68
N GLU A 291 17.53 -25.34 17.41
CA GLU A 291 17.91 -26.70 17.03
C GLU A 291 16.70 -27.63 17.12
N ALA A 292 16.66 -28.66 16.27
CA ALA A 292 15.59 -29.65 16.31
C ALA A 292 15.60 -30.36 17.68
N GLY A 293 14.47 -30.30 18.40
CA GLY A 293 14.34 -30.85 19.75
C GLY A 293 14.51 -29.84 20.89
N THR A 294 14.72 -28.55 20.60
CA THR A 294 14.75 -27.49 21.62
C THR A 294 13.44 -27.46 22.42
N PRO A 295 13.47 -27.48 23.77
CA PRO A 295 12.26 -27.44 24.59
C PRO A 295 11.41 -26.19 24.33
N PRO A 296 10.06 -26.29 24.33
CA PRO A 296 9.18 -25.15 24.05
C PRO A 296 9.43 -23.90 24.93
N GLU A 297 9.79 -24.10 26.20
CA GLU A 297 10.11 -23.02 27.13
C GLU A 297 11.34 -22.21 26.71
N GLU A 298 12.35 -22.89 26.16
CA GLU A 298 13.58 -22.26 25.68
C GLU A 298 13.35 -21.50 24.38
N VAL A 299 12.53 -22.07 23.47
CA VAL A 299 12.06 -21.37 22.27
C VAL A 299 11.33 -20.08 22.63
N GLU A 300 10.45 -20.12 23.63
CA GLU A 300 9.72 -18.92 24.09
C GLU A 300 10.65 -17.90 24.75
N LYS A 301 11.65 -18.32 25.54
CA LYS A 301 12.69 -17.40 26.06
C LYS A 301 13.47 -16.72 24.93
N ILE A 302 13.84 -17.46 23.89
CA ILE A 302 14.54 -16.91 22.71
C ILE A 302 13.63 -15.90 21.99
N ARG A 303 12.35 -16.22 21.84
CA ARG A 303 11.36 -15.33 21.24
C ARG A 303 11.18 -14.04 22.02
N LEU A 304 11.03 -14.13 23.34
CA LEU A 304 10.91 -12.97 24.24
C LEU A 304 12.18 -12.11 24.20
N ASN A 305 13.36 -12.72 24.11
CA ASN A 305 14.62 -12.00 23.92
C ASN A 305 14.66 -11.25 22.58
N TYR A 306 14.20 -11.84 21.48
CA TYR A 306 14.11 -11.11 20.21
C TYR A 306 13.08 -9.97 20.26
N ALA A 307 11.97 -10.18 20.95
CA ALA A 307 10.93 -9.18 21.09
C ALA A 307 11.33 -8.00 21.99
N SER A 308 12.12 -8.23 23.04
CA SER A 308 12.65 -7.15 23.88
C SER A 308 13.58 -6.21 23.10
N HIS A 309 14.34 -6.75 22.13
CA HIS A 309 15.16 -5.96 21.21
C HIS A 309 14.36 -5.21 20.13
N ALA A 310 13.07 -5.52 19.94
CA ALA A 310 12.24 -4.92 18.91
C ALA A 310 11.59 -3.57 19.33
N ASN A 311 11.86 -3.09 20.55
CA ASN A 311 11.35 -1.83 21.09
C ASN A 311 9.81 -1.72 21.09
N TYR A 312 9.08 -2.84 21.12
CA TYR A 312 7.61 -2.83 21.09
C TYR A 312 6.98 -2.16 22.31
N ALA A 313 7.68 -2.14 23.44
CA ALA A 313 7.17 -1.62 24.70
C ALA A 313 7.43 -0.12 24.91
N ASP A 314 8.15 0.55 23.99
CA ASP A 314 8.48 1.98 24.14
C ASP A 314 7.23 2.88 24.17
N TYR A 315 6.14 2.44 23.54
CA TYR A 315 4.88 3.19 23.41
C TYR A 315 3.68 2.32 23.80
N LYS A 316 2.64 2.95 24.33
CA LYS A 316 1.30 2.36 24.58
C LYS A 316 0.21 3.36 24.19
N ILE A 317 -0.99 2.87 23.91
CA ILE A 317 -2.16 3.74 23.68
C ILE A 317 -2.74 4.13 25.03
N ALA A 318 -3.06 5.42 25.21
CA ALA A 318 -3.79 5.89 26.37
C ALA A 318 -5.29 5.82 26.10
N ASP A 319 -6.08 5.49 27.13
CA ASP A 319 -7.52 5.72 27.10
C ASP A 319 -7.85 7.19 27.44
N LYS A 320 -9.14 7.50 27.50
CA LYS A 320 -9.63 8.86 27.79
C LYS A 320 -9.24 9.36 29.19
N ASP A 321 -8.96 8.44 30.11
CA ASP A 321 -8.61 8.72 31.49
C ASP A 321 -7.07 8.76 31.68
N GLY A 322 -6.30 8.53 30.61
CA GLY A 322 -4.85 8.52 30.62
C GLY A 322 -4.23 7.21 31.12
N ASN A 323 -5.01 6.14 31.25
CA ASN A 323 -4.52 4.80 31.55
C ASN A 323 -4.18 4.04 30.26
N ILE A 324 -3.56 2.86 30.38
CA ILE A 324 -3.23 2.04 29.20
C ILE A 324 -4.51 1.44 28.61
N ASP A 325 -4.80 1.76 27.35
CA ASP A 325 -5.85 1.09 26.57
C ASP A 325 -5.34 -0.24 26.02
N GLY A 326 -5.89 -1.34 26.54
CA GLY A 326 -5.53 -2.71 26.14
C GLY A 326 -6.33 -3.27 24.97
N ARG A 327 -7.28 -2.51 24.40
CA ARG A 327 -8.13 -2.99 23.30
C ARG A 327 -7.31 -3.19 22.02
N GLN A 328 -7.84 -4.01 21.12
CA GLN A 328 -7.24 -4.31 19.83
C GLN A 328 -8.31 -4.38 18.75
N GLY A 329 -7.93 -4.10 17.52
CA GLY A 329 -8.83 -4.21 16.37
C GLY A 329 -10.02 -3.26 16.41
N VAL A 330 -9.91 -2.10 17.07
CA VAL A 330 -11.07 -1.21 17.30
C VAL A 330 -11.67 -0.62 16.01
N ARG A 331 -10.94 -0.70 14.88
CA ARG A 331 -11.41 -0.30 13.55
C ARG A 331 -11.81 -1.49 12.67
N LEU A 332 -11.67 -2.73 13.13
CA LEU A 332 -12.14 -3.90 12.39
C LEU A 332 -13.66 -3.80 12.18
N GLY A 333 -14.12 -4.11 10.97
CA GLY A 333 -15.52 -3.98 10.57
C GLY A 333 -15.89 -2.61 9.98
N GLN A 334 -15.02 -1.60 10.08
CA GLN A 334 -15.19 -0.34 9.34
C GLN A 334 -15.02 -0.56 7.82
N PRO A 335 -15.64 0.27 6.97
CA PRO A 335 -15.54 0.13 5.52
C PRO A 335 -14.09 0.10 5.00
N GLY A 336 -13.72 -1.01 4.38
CA GLY A 336 -12.39 -1.21 3.78
C GLY A 336 -11.29 -1.62 4.77
N VAL A 337 -11.61 -1.78 6.06
CA VAL A 337 -10.67 -2.33 7.06
C VAL A 337 -10.91 -3.83 7.19
N THR A 338 -9.87 -4.61 6.93
CA THR A 338 -9.90 -6.07 6.89
C THR A 338 -8.78 -6.66 7.74
N VAL A 339 -8.96 -7.91 8.15
CA VAL A 339 -7.91 -8.69 8.83
C VAL A 339 -6.87 -9.10 7.80
N LEU A 340 -5.58 -8.96 8.15
CA LEU A 340 -4.46 -9.39 7.30
C LEU A 340 -4.58 -10.90 6.99
N ASP A 341 -4.23 -11.31 5.78
CA ASP A 341 -4.44 -12.69 5.31
C ASP A 341 -3.80 -13.73 6.23
N VAL A 342 -2.61 -13.41 6.74
CA VAL A 342 -1.82 -14.27 7.65
C VAL A 342 -2.53 -14.57 8.97
N PHE A 343 -3.49 -13.75 9.38
CA PHE A 343 -4.28 -13.94 10.61
C PHE A 343 -5.75 -14.27 10.33
N HIS A 344 -6.12 -14.43 9.06
CA HIS A 344 -7.51 -14.64 8.68
C HIS A 344 -8.06 -15.95 9.25
N LYS A 345 -7.26 -17.02 9.21
CA LYS A 345 -7.66 -18.33 9.72
C LYS A 345 -7.95 -18.29 11.22
N GLU A 346 -7.02 -17.76 12.00
CA GLU A 346 -7.14 -17.61 13.46
C GLU A 346 -8.36 -16.74 13.83
N TYR A 347 -8.56 -15.65 13.10
CA TYR A 347 -9.71 -14.77 13.32
C TYR A 347 -11.04 -15.45 13.00
N MET A 348 -11.15 -16.15 11.87
CA MET A 348 -12.40 -16.84 11.50
C MET A 348 -12.75 -17.94 12.50
N THR A 349 -11.79 -18.73 12.95
CA THR A 349 -12.01 -19.75 14.00
C THR A 349 -12.47 -19.13 15.33
N TRP A 350 -11.89 -17.99 15.72
CA TRP A 350 -12.33 -17.27 16.92
C TRP A 350 -13.73 -16.66 16.76
N ALA A 351 -14.03 -16.08 15.60
CA ALA A 351 -15.34 -15.50 15.31
C ALA A 351 -16.45 -16.56 15.31
N GLU A 352 -16.18 -17.75 14.74
CA GLU A 352 -17.08 -18.90 14.70
C GLU A 352 -17.41 -19.45 16.10
N SER A 353 -16.47 -19.35 17.04
CA SER A 353 -16.64 -19.85 18.41
C SER A 353 -17.22 -18.83 19.38
N THR A 354 -16.97 -17.53 19.17
CA THR A 354 -17.27 -16.48 20.16
C THR A 354 -18.48 -15.63 19.77
N HIS A 355 -18.72 -15.42 18.48
CA HIS A 355 -19.78 -14.54 17.96
C HIS A 355 -20.40 -15.12 16.67
N PRO A 356 -21.09 -16.27 16.73
CA PRO A 356 -21.67 -16.92 15.55
C PRO A 356 -22.69 -16.04 14.83
N GLU A 357 -23.38 -15.14 15.54
CA GLU A 357 -24.29 -14.15 14.95
C GLU A 357 -23.61 -13.03 14.13
N GLN A 358 -22.31 -12.76 14.33
CA GLN A 358 -21.60 -11.70 13.61
C GLN A 358 -21.01 -12.16 12.26
N LEU A 359 -21.15 -13.45 11.92
CA LEU A 359 -20.49 -14.05 10.76
C LEU A 359 -21.18 -13.85 9.40
N HIS A 360 -22.34 -13.22 9.29
CA HIS A 360 -22.93 -12.90 7.97
C HIS A 360 -23.64 -11.53 7.95
N PRO A 361 -23.41 -10.70 6.90
CA PRO A 361 -23.46 -11.15 5.50
C PRO A 361 -22.32 -10.61 4.61
N VAL A 362 -21.33 -11.45 4.28
CA VAL A 362 -20.47 -11.22 3.09
C VAL A 362 -20.46 -12.43 2.13
N ILE A 363 -20.95 -13.59 2.55
CA ILE A 363 -20.98 -14.78 1.69
C ILE A 363 -22.37 -15.41 1.80
N MET A 364 -23.33 -14.97 0.98
CA MET A 364 -24.54 -15.72 0.57
C MET A 364 -25.38 -14.85 -0.38
N LEU A 365 -25.04 -14.82 -1.67
CA LEU A 365 -25.99 -14.41 -2.72
C LEU A 365 -25.89 -15.33 -3.95
N LYS A 366 -26.25 -16.60 -3.75
CA LYS A 366 -26.88 -17.43 -4.80
C LYS A 366 -27.89 -18.38 -4.16
N LYS A 367 -29.16 -17.96 -4.10
CA LYS A 367 -30.34 -18.70 -4.60
C LYS A 367 -31.64 -18.11 -4.06
N GLY A 368 -32.41 -17.49 -4.97
CA GLY A 368 -33.84 -17.72 -5.11
C GLY A 368 -34.84 -17.00 -4.19
N ARG A 369 -35.78 -16.29 -4.85
CA ARG A 369 -37.08 -15.73 -4.39
C ARG A 369 -36.99 -14.43 -3.57
N LYS A 370 -37.87 -13.42 -3.75
CA LYS A 370 -39.12 -13.23 -4.52
C LYS A 370 -39.28 -11.69 -4.75
N LYS A 371 -40.00 -11.29 -5.82
CA LYS A 371 -40.30 -9.90 -6.19
C LYS A 371 -41.21 -9.18 -5.18
N ALA A 372 -40.86 -7.94 -4.85
CA ALA A 372 -41.71 -6.76 -4.61
C ALA A 372 -40.77 -5.53 -4.59
N ALA A 373 -41.06 -4.32 -5.04
CA ALA A 373 -42.10 -3.71 -5.86
C ALA A 373 -41.40 -2.66 -6.77
N LYS A 374 -42.08 -2.18 -7.81
CA LYS A 374 -41.53 -1.31 -8.86
C LYS A 374 -41.07 0.05 -8.32
N GLU A 375 -39.80 0.42 -8.52
CA GLU A 375 -39.32 1.81 -8.59
C GLU A 375 -38.27 1.98 -9.71
N ASN A 376 -38.13 3.22 -10.18
CA ASN A 376 -37.85 3.64 -11.57
C ASN A 376 -36.58 3.08 -12.26
N LYS A 377 -36.71 2.88 -13.58
CA LYS A 377 -35.78 2.16 -14.47
C LYS A 377 -34.68 2.99 -15.14
N THR A 378 -34.37 4.21 -14.71
CA THR A 378 -33.39 5.05 -15.44
C THR A 378 -32.23 5.62 -14.64
N GLY A 379 -32.22 5.57 -13.30
CA GLY A 379 -31.01 5.85 -12.51
C GLY A 379 -30.35 7.23 -12.67
N TYR A 380 -30.97 8.20 -13.37
CA TYR A 380 -30.48 9.57 -13.45
C TYR A 380 -31.10 10.41 -12.32
N SER A 381 -30.25 11.19 -11.64
CA SER A 381 -30.69 12.33 -10.82
C SER A 381 -31.38 13.37 -11.71
N THR A 382 -32.56 13.82 -11.29
CA THR A 382 -33.43 14.78 -11.99
C THR A 382 -33.09 16.24 -11.70
N PHE A 383 -31.87 16.58 -11.25
CA PHE A 383 -31.51 17.99 -11.13
C PHE A 383 -31.13 18.56 -12.51
N LYS A 384 -32.16 18.99 -13.24
CA LYS A 384 -31.98 19.94 -14.34
C LYS A 384 -31.65 21.31 -13.71
N PRO A 385 -30.61 22.01 -14.16
CA PRO A 385 -30.38 23.39 -13.73
C PRO A 385 -31.65 24.20 -13.97
N THR A 386 -32.00 25.07 -13.02
CA THR A 386 -33.16 25.94 -13.17
C THR A 386 -32.99 26.80 -14.44
N ILE A 387 -34.10 27.24 -15.03
CA ILE A 387 -34.06 28.12 -16.20
C ILE A 387 -33.20 29.37 -15.92
N GLN A 388 -33.24 29.88 -14.68
CA GLN A 388 -32.42 31.01 -14.24
C GLN A 388 -30.92 30.66 -14.17
N THR A 389 -30.56 29.50 -13.62
CA THR A 389 -29.16 29.04 -13.56
C THR A 389 -28.59 28.80 -14.96
N ARG A 390 -29.42 28.28 -15.87
CA ARG A 390 -29.04 28.05 -17.26
C ARG A 390 -28.86 29.36 -18.01
N ALA A 391 -29.81 30.29 -17.88
CA ALA A 391 -29.71 31.63 -18.47
C ALA A 391 -28.47 32.38 -17.96
N TRP A 392 -28.19 32.33 -16.66
CA TRP A 392 -26.98 32.92 -16.09
C TRP A 392 -25.69 32.29 -16.66
N GLY A 393 -25.64 30.97 -16.81
CA GLY A 393 -24.50 30.28 -17.41
C GLY A 393 -24.30 30.61 -18.89
N ASP A 394 -25.40 30.83 -19.62
CA ASP A 394 -25.37 31.23 -21.03
C ASP A 394 -24.94 32.71 -21.18
N ASP A 395 -25.44 33.61 -20.32
CA ASP A 395 -25.06 35.03 -20.29
C ASP A 395 -23.55 35.20 -19.98
N LEU A 396 -23.04 34.46 -18.98
CA LEU A 396 -21.63 34.48 -18.60
C LEU A 396 -20.75 33.92 -19.73
N ARG A 397 -21.24 32.90 -20.44
CA ARG A 397 -20.54 32.34 -21.60
C ARG A 397 -20.48 33.32 -22.75
N GLU A 398 -21.55 34.05 -23.04
CA GLU A 398 -21.58 35.08 -24.07
C GLU A 398 -20.67 36.27 -23.73
N GLU A 399 -20.59 36.65 -22.45
CA GLU A 399 -19.66 37.69 -22.00
C GLU A 399 -18.20 37.27 -22.21
N ILE A 400 -17.83 36.06 -21.80
CA ILE A 400 -16.47 35.54 -21.97
C ILE A 400 -16.16 35.30 -23.45
N ALA A 401 -17.13 34.80 -24.24
CA ALA A 401 -16.97 34.62 -25.68
C ALA A 401 -16.73 35.95 -26.40
N ARG A 402 -17.36 37.05 -25.96
CA ARG A 402 -17.09 38.42 -26.46
C ARG A 402 -15.67 38.88 -26.12
N GLN A 403 -15.19 38.58 -24.90
CA GLN A 403 -13.83 38.94 -24.49
C GLN A 403 -12.75 38.15 -25.23
N VAL A 404 -12.98 36.84 -25.46
CA VAL A 404 -11.99 35.93 -26.06
C VAL A 404 -12.17 35.82 -27.60
N LYS A 405 -13.22 36.43 -28.16
CA LYS A 405 -13.58 36.41 -29.60
C LYS A 405 -13.64 35.00 -30.22
N ARG A 406 -14.00 34.00 -29.44
CA ARG A 406 -14.21 32.61 -29.87
C ARG A 406 -15.20 31.92 -28.95
N GLU A 407 -15.75 30.80 -29.42
CA GLU A 407 -16.67 29.98 -28.64
C GLU A 407 -15.97 29.39 -27.39
N VAL A 408 -16.66 29.44 -26.26
CA VAL A 408 -16.18 28.99 -24.95
C VAL A 408 -16.93 27.71 -24.57
N LYS A 409 -16.19 26.61 -24.40
CA LYS A 409 -16.72 25.30 -23.97
C LYS A 409 -16.95 25.27 -22.45
N ASP A 410 -17.79 24.35 -21.98
CA ASP A 410 -18.22 24.23 -20.58
C ASP A 410 -17.04 24.14 -19.60
N ASP A 411 -16.04 23.33 -19.92
CA ASP A 411 -14.84 23.18 -19.07
C ASP A 411 -14.02 24.47 -18.95
N GLU A 412 -13.99 25.30 -20.01
CA GLU A 412 -13.26 26.57 -20.00
C GLU A 412 -14.05 27.63 -19.22
N LEU A 413 -15.37 27.63 -19.33
CA LEU A 413 -16.28 28.47 -18.54
C LEU A 413 -16.11 28.17 -17.04
N LEU A 414 -16.15 26.90 -16.65
CA LEU A 414 -16.01 26.47 -15.27
C LEU A 414 -14.64 26.85 -14.70
N ARG A 415 -13.54 26.59 -15.43
CA ARG A 415 -12.19 26.96 -14.96
C ARG A 415 -12.03 28.45 -14.73
N ARG A 416 -12.58 29.29 -15.61
CA ARG A 416 -12.51 30.74 -15.48
C ARG A 416 -13.41 31.28 -14.36
N ALA A 417 -14.60 30.68 -14.18
CA ALA A 417 -15.47 31.01 -13.06
C ALA A 417 -14.83 30.65 -11.70
N PHE A 418 -14.17 29.49 -11.61
CA PHE A 418 -13.39 29.10 -10.42
C PHE A 418 -12.21 30.03 -10.15
N ALA A 419 -11.46 30.40 -11.20
CA ALA A 419 -10.34 31.33 -11.05
C ALA A 419 -10.79 32.73 -10.60
N ALA A 420 -11.93 33.23 -11.12
CA ALA A 420 -12.51 34.50 -10.70
C ALA A 420 -13.02 34.46 -9.24
N TYR A 421 -13.61 33.34 -8.82
CA TYR A 421 -14.04 33.11 -7.45
C TYR A 421 -12.84 33.11 -6.47
N GLU A 422 -11.74 32.43 -6.80
CA GLU A 422 -10.50 32.48 -5.99
C GLU A 422 -9.88 33.89 -5.94
N GLN A 423 -9.92 34.63 -7.04
CA GLN A 423 -9.41 36.01 -7.08
C GLN A 423 -10.25 36.96 -6.23
N GLN A 424 -11.57 36.74 -6.20
CA GLN A 424 -12.51 37.50 -5.40
C GLN A 424 -12.41 37.16 -3.90
N GLU A 425 -12.10 35.90 -3.54
CA GLU A 425 -11.74 35.53 -2.17
C GLU A 425 -10.45 36.21 -1.69
N ARG A 426 -9.40 36.27 -2.54
CA ARG A 426 -8.15 36.96 -2.19
C ARG A 426 -8.29 38.48 -2.04
N LEU A 427 -9.20 39.11 -2.78
CA LEU A 427 -9.48 40.55 -2.66
C LEU A 427 -10.46 40.86 -1.51
N GLY A 428 -11.29 39.89 -1.10
CA GLY A 428 -12.19 39.99 0.04
C GLY A 428 -11.48 39.93 1.41
N GLU A 429 -10.26 39.39 1.48
CA GLU A 429 -9.48 39.25 2.72
C GLU A 429 -8.97 40.57 3.33
N GLN A 430 -9.08 41.72 2.67
CA GLN A 430 -8.63 43.01 3.22
C GLN A 430 -9.71 43.91 3.84
N VAL A 431 -10.99 43.54 3.78
CA VAL A 431 -12.05 44.37 4.38
C VAL A 431 -12.89 43.54 5.36
N GLN A 432 -12.62 43.79 6.65
CA GLN A 432 -13.44 43.46 7.82
C GLN A 432 -13.50 41.99 8.29
N GLY A 433 -12.49 41.62 9.09
CA GLY A 433 -12.69 41.51 10.55
C GLY A 433 -13.51 40.34 11.11
N SER A 434 -12.79 39.51 11.87
CA SER A 434 -13.25 38.55 12.91
C SER A 434 -13.64 37.12 12.47
N VAL A 435 -12.64 36.35 12.01
CA VAL A 435 -12.61 34.91 12.32
C VAL A 435 -11.90 34.74 13.65
N VAL A 436 -12.65 34.30 14.67
CA VAL A 436 -12.09 33.84 15.93
C VAL A 436 -11.19 32.64 15.62
N ARG A 437 -9.88 32.84 15.75
CA ARG A 437 -8.91 31.75 15.82
C ARG A 437 -9.00 31.13 17.22
N GLN A 438 -9.66 29.99 17.34
CA GLN A 438 -9.36 29.03 18.39
C GLN A 438 -8.70 27.80 17.74
N ASP A 439 -7.45 27.55 18.12
CA ASP A 439 -6.73 26.28 18.01
C ASP A 439 -6.44 25.69 16.62
N GLY A 440 -5.99 26.48 15.66
CA GLY A 440 -5.10 26.01 14.56
C GLY A 440 -5.61 24.88 13.63
N LYS A 441 -6.84 24.41 13.78
CA LYS A 441 -7.49 23.39 12.94
C LYS A 441 -8.35 24.09 11.90
N VAL A 442 -8.07 23.87 10.62
CA VAL A 442 -9.04 24.17 9.56
C VAL A 442 -10.12 23.09 9.61
N SER A 443 -11.15 23.34 10.41
CA SER A 443 -12.34 22.49 10.48
C SER A 443 -13.28 22.88 9.33
N LEU A 444 -13.42 21.99 8.33
CA LEU A 444 -14.47 22.11 7.32
C LEU A 444 -15.79 21.77 8.02
N SER A 445 -16.56 22.79 8.40
CA SER A 445 -17.86 22.62 9.05
C SER A 445 -18.98 22.89 8.03
N LEU A 446 -20.15 22.27 8.24
CA LEU A 446 -21.34 22.55 7.43
C LEU A 446 -21.81 24.01 7.55
N GLU A 447 -21.43 24.69 8.64
CA GLU A 447 -21.80 26.08 8.91
C GLU A 447 -20.95 27.07 8.11
N HIS A 448 -19.75 26.65 7.69
CA HIS A 448 -18.83 27.44 6.87
C HIS A 448 -19.03 27.20 5.36
N LEU A 449 -19.85 26.22 4.98
CA LEU A 449 -20.21 25.99 3.58
C LEU A 449 -21.54 26.66 3.29
N ASN A 450 -21.59 27.53 2.28
CA ASN A 450 -22.81 28.23 1.85
C ASN A 450 -23.76 27.28 1.09
N LEU A 451 -24.26 26.26 1.79
CA LEU A 451 -25.14 25.23 1.25
C LEU A 451 -26.61 25.59 1.46
N PRO A 452 -27.51 25.23 0.53
CA PRO A 452 -28.95 25.28 0.77
C PRO A 452 -29.32 24.51 2.04
N ALA A 453 -30.28 25.04 2.81
CA ALA A 453 -30.66 24.48 4.12
C ALA A 453 -31.05 23.00 4.04
N GLU A 454 -31.73 22.59 2.97
CA GLU A 454 -32.11 21.20 2.72
C GLU A 454 -30.88 20.29 2.50
N THR A 455 -29.88 20.75 1.74
CA THR A 455 -28.64 20.01 1.49
C THR A 455 -27.82 19.89 2.77
N ALA A 456 -27.71 20.96 3.56
CA ALA A 456 -27.04 20.92 4.85
C ALA A 456 -27.74 19.95 5.82
N ALA A 457 -29.08 19.93 5.84
CA ALA A 457 -29.85 18.98 6.64
C ALA A 457 -29.61 17.53 6.20
N LEU A 458 -29.63 17.25 4.90
CA LEU A 458 -29.37 15.93 4.34
C LEU A 458 -27.94 15.43 4.64
N LEU A 459 -26.95 16.32 4.60
CA LEU A 459 -25.57 16.00 4.99
C LEU A 459 -25.46 15.72 6.49
N ARG A 460 -26.13 16.49 7.37
CA ARG A 460 -26.18 16.21 8.82
C ARG A 460 -26.82 14.85 9.10
N GLU A 461 -27.92 14.54 8.42
CA GLU A 461 -28.61 13.25 8.57
C GLU A 461 -27.71 12.10 8.09
N GLY A 462 -27.07 12.26 6.93
CA GLY A 462 -26.12 11.28 6.42
C GLY A 462 -24.93 11.04 7.36
N MET A 463 -24.34 12.10 7.91
CA MET A 463 -23.27 12.03 8.91
C MET A 463 -23.72 11.31 10.19
N ALA A 464 -24.94 11.60 10.68
CA ALA A 464 -25.50 10.96 11.85
C ALA A 464 -25.75 9.46 11.63
N GLN A 465 -26.27 9.08 10.46
CA GLN A 465 -26.52 7.68 10.11
C GLN A 465 -25.22 6.88 9.93
N THR A 466 -24.15 7.51 9.45
CA THR A 466 -22.83 6.86 9.30
C THR A 466 -21.96 6.96 10.55
N GLY A 467 -22.41 7.64 11.61
CA GLY A 467 -21.65 7.86 12.84
C GLY A 467 -20.38 8.69 12.65
N THR A 468 -20.32 9.54 11.62
CA THR A 468 -19.13 10.34 11.28
C THR A 468 -19.24 11.72 11.91
N SER A 469 -18.26 12.11 12.73
CA SER A 469 -18.28 13.38 13.47
C SER A 469 -17.77 14.58 12.68
N ASP A 470 -17.02 14.35 11.60
CA ASP A 470 -16.44 15.41 10.77
C ASP A 470 -16.94 15.33 9.33
N LEU A 471 -17.20 16.50 8.74
CA LEU A 471 -17.77 16.60 7.40
C LEU A 471 -16.80 16.09 6.33
N LEU A 472 -15.51 16.34 6.50
CA LEU A 472 -14.50 15.95 5.52
C LEU A 472 -14.42 14.43 5.37
N SER A 473 -14.37 13.67 6.46
CA SER A 473 -14.36 12.21 6.43
C SER A 473 -15.65 11.66 5.84
N TYR A 474 -16.79 12.28 6.14
CA TYR A 474 -18.06 11.89 5.52
C TYR A 474 -18.03 12.08 3.99
N LEU A 475 -17.58 13.24 3.51
CA LEU A 475 -17.47 13.54 2.08
C LEU A 475 -16.44 12.67 1.37
N VAL A 476 -15.29 12.41 1.99
CA VAL A 476 -14.27 11.50 1.44
C VAL A 476 -14.81 10.07 1.32
N ALA A 477 -15.50 9.57 2.36
CA ALA A 477 -16.11 8.24 2.31
C ALA A 477 -17.22 8.15 1.27
N ALA A 478 -18.05 9.19 1.14
CA ALA A 478 -19.09 9.27 0.11
C ALA A 478 -18.49 9.33 -1.30
N GLY A 479 -17.51 10.20 -1.53
CA GLY A 479 -16.81 10.35 -2.80
C GLY A 479 -16.05 9.08 -3.20
N GLU A 480 -15.52 8.33 -2.25
CA GLU A 480 -14.87 7.05 -2.51
C GLU A 480 -15.85 5.95 -2.92
N ARG A 481 -17.02 5.87 -2.27
CA ARG A 481 -18.09 4.95 -2.69
C ARG A 481 -18.49 5.25 -4.13
N GLU A 482 -18.64 6.54 -4.46
CA GLU A 482 -18.96 6.99 -5.80
C GLU A 482 -17.83 6.68 -6.79
N ALA A 483 -16.58 6.97 -6.45
CA ALA A 483 -15.43 6.66 -7.29
C ALA A 483 -15.27 5.16 -7.53
N ARG A 484 -15.51 4.31 -6.53
CA ARG A 484 -15.54 2.84 -6.70
C ARG A 484 -16.71 2.40 -7.57
N HIS A 485 -17.86 3.04 -7.43
CA HIS A 485 -19.02 2.77 -8.26
C HIS A 485 -18.70 3.11 -9.72
N LEU A 486 -18.20 4.32 -9.99
CA LEU A 486 -17.76 4.78 -11.30
C LEU A 486 -16.63 3.93 -11.88
N ARG A 487 -15.63 3.54 -11.08
CA ARG A 487 -14.55 2.64 -11.51
C ARG A 487 -15.04 1.23 -11.79
N SER A 488 -16.00 0.72 -11.00
CA SER A 488 -16.65 -0.56 -11.27
C SER A 488 -17.54 -0.49 -12.51
N GLN A 489 -18.17 0.66 -12.80
CA GLN A 489 -18.90 0.88 -14.04
C GLN A 489 -17.92 0.92 -15.22
N ALA A 490 -16.83 1.68 -15.12
CA ALA A 490 -15.78 1.76 -16.14
C ALA A 490 -15.16 0.39 -16.44
N ARG A 491 -14.84 -0.43 -15.42
CA ARG A 491 -14.36 -1.82 -15.60
C ARG A 491 -15.40 -2.79 -16.17
N ARG A 492 -16.69 -2.44 -16.17
CA ARG A 492 -17.74 -3.23 -16.83
C ARG A 492 -17.83 -2.92 -18.33
N HIS A 493 -17.22 -1.82 -18.79
CA HIS A 493 -17.15 -1.40 -20.20
C HIS A 493 -15.91 -1.93 -20.93
N ASP A 494 -15.26 -2.96 -20.42
CA ASP A 494 -14.10 -3.57 -21.08
C ASP A 494 -14.57 -4.52 -22.20
N SER A 495 -14.80 -3.97 -23.39
CA SER A 495 -15.17 -4.72 -24.60
C SER A 495 -14.11 -5.74 -25.02
N GLU A 496 -12.84 -5.50 -24.67
CA GLU A 496 -11.71 -6.37 -25.00
C GLU A 496 -11.76 -7.69 -24.22
N ARG A 497 -12.23 -7.63 -22.97
CA ARG A 497 -12.43 -8.82 -22.13
C ARG A 497 -13.41 -9.82 -22.75
N TYR A 498 -14.49 -9.36 -23.39
CA TYR A 498 -15.46 -10.25 -24.02
C TYR A 498 -14.98 -10.72 -25.40
N GLY A 499 -14.21 -9.90 -26.11
CA GLY A 499 -13.55 -10.27 -27.36
C GLY A 499 -12.68 -11.52 -27.22
N ALA A 500 -11.97 -11.66 -26.11
CA ALA A 500 -11.09 -12.81 -25.83
C ALA A 500 -11.81 -14.07 -25.28
N MET A 501 -13.14 -14.07 -25.11
CA MET A 501 -13.88 -15.22 -24.57
C MET A 501 -14.51 -16.11 -25.65
N PRO A 502 -14.55 -17.44 -25.47
CA PRO A 502 -15.26 -18.35 -26.39
C PRO A 502 -16.76 -18.03 -26.51
N THR A 503 -17.33 -18.24 -27.70
CA THR A 503 -18.71 -17.84 -28.03
C THR A 503 -19.74 -18.53 -27.11
N SER A 504 -19.55 -19.79 -26.74
CA SER A 504 -20.43 -20.52 -25.82
C SER A 504 -20.46 -19.90 -24.41
N LYS A 505 -19.33 -19.37 -23.93
CA LYS A 505 -19.25 -18.74 -22.60
C LYS A 505 -20.03 -17.42 -22.56
N LEU A 506 -20.08 -16.69 -23.67
CA LEU A 506 -20.84 -15.44 -23.78
C LEU A 506 -22.35 -15.68 -23.71
N ALA A 507 -22.84 -16.83 -24.20
CA ALA A 507 -24.27 -17.15 -24.20
C ALA A 507 -24.88 -17.27 -22.79
N GLY A 508 -24.07 -17.68 -21.80
CA GLY A 508 -24.47 -17.80 -20.40
C GLY A 508 -24.41 -16.50 -19.60
N MET A 509 -23.87 -15.41 -20.15
CA MET A 509 -23.66 -14.15 -19.45
C MET A 509 -24.85 -13.20 -19.59
N LYS A 510 -25.21 -12.53 -18.49
CA LYS A 510 -26.31 -11.55 -18.43
C LYS A 510 -25.86 -10.11 -18.68
N ALA A 511 -24.56 -9.87 -18.85
CA ALA A 511 -24.00 -8.55 -19.12
C ALA A 511 -24.41 -8.07 -20.54
N PRO A 512 -24.89 -6.82 -20.70
CA PRO A 512 -25.23 -6.26 -22.02
C PRO A 512 -24.08 -6.33 -23.02
N GLU A 513 -22.85 -6.11 -22.57
CA GLU A 513 -21.62 -6.08 -23.37
C GLU A 513 -21.27 -7.47 -23.92
N ALA A 514 -21.47 -8.53 -23.13
CA ALA A 514 -21.38 -9.91 -23.60
C ALA A 514 -22.48 -10.25 -24.63
N GLY A 515 -23.63 -9.57 -24.56
CA GLY A 515 -24.67 -9.61 -25.59
C GLY A 515 -24.20 -8.93 -26.88
N ASN A 516 -23.65 -7.72 -26.77
CA ASN A 516 -23.15 -6.95 -27.90
C ASN A 516 -22.02 -7.70 -28.64
N GLU A 517 -21.09 -8.32 -27.92
CA GLU A 517 -20.02 -9.11 -28.54
C GLU A 517 -20.58 -10.33 -29.31
N ARG A 518 -21.62 -10.99 -28.78
CA ARG A 518 -22.31 -12.07 -29.54
C ARG A 518 -22.98 -11.54 -30.80
N TYR A 519 -23.63 -10.38 -30.72
CA TYR A 519 -24.26 -9.77 -31.88
C TYR A 519 -23.22 -9.37 -32.92
N ARG A 520 -22.08 -8.83 -32.49
CA ARG A 520 -20.93 -8.50 -33.33
C ARG A 520 -20.40 -9.72 -34.08
N ARG A 521 -20.18 -10.83 -33.38
CA ARG A 521 -19.76 -12.11 -33.99
C ARG A 521 -20.78 -12.62 -35.00
N ALA A 522 -22.08 -12.58 -34.68
CA ALA A 522 -23.14 -13.02 -35.57
C ALA A 522 -23.22 -12.18 -36.86
N VAL A 523 -23.14 -10.86 -36.75
CA VAL A 523 -23.15 -9.95 -37.90
C VAL A 523 -21.94 -10.19 -38.79
N HIS A 524 -20.75 -10.29 -38.20
CA HIS A 524 -19.52 -10.55 -38.95
C HIS A 524 -19.55 -11.89 -39.68
N THR A 525 -19.98 -12.97 -39.00
CA THR A 525 -20.13 -14.28 -39.64
C THR A 525 -21.13 -14.23 -40.80
N LEU A 526 -22.24 -13.50 -40.65
CA LEU A 526 -23.22 -13.31 -41.73
C LEU A 526 -22.63 -12.54 -42.92
N MET A 527 -21.85 -11.48 -42.66
CA MET A 527 -21.20 -10.71 -43.71
C MET A 527 -20.19 -11.57 -44.49
N GLN A 528 -19.34 -12.32 -43.79
CA GLN A 528 -18.38 -13.23 -44.42
C GLN A 528 -19.07 -14.35 -45.21
N TRP A 529 -20.16 -14.90 -44.68
CA TRP A 529 -20.99 -15.87 -45.40
C TRP A 529 -21.53 -15.27 -46.70
N ASN A 530 -22.07 -14.06 -46.66
CA ASN A 530 -22.64 -13.41 -47.83
C ASN A 530 -21.61 -13.12 -48.92
N GLU A 531 -20.39 -12.75 -48.53
CA GLU A 531 -19.29 -12.47 -49.46
C GLU A 531 -18.83 -13.71 -50.23
N THR A 532 -18.84 -14.87 -49.58
CA THR A 532 -18.31 -16.13 -50.14
C THR A 532 -19.36 -16.95 -50.89
N ARG A 533 -20.64 -16.56 -50.84
CA ARG A 533 -21.77 -17.35 -51.35
C ARG A 533 -22.46 -16.74 -52.55
N ARG A 534 -23.13 -17.62 -53.31
CA ARG A 534 -23.92 -17.25 -54.49
C ARG A 534 -25.15 -16.41 -54.07
N PRO A 535 -25.69 -15.55 -54.95
CA PRO A 535 -26.79 -14.65 -54.58
C PRO A 535 -27.98 -15.32 -53.86
N LEU A 536 -28.41 -16.50 -54.32
CA LEU A 536 -29.54 -17.24 -53.73
C LEU A 536 -29.26 -17.83 -52.33
N GLU A 537 -27.98 -17.94 -51.93
CA GLU A 537 -27.54 -18.51 -50.65
C GLU A 537 -27.24 -17.42 -49.60
N ARG A 538 -27.24 -16.15 -50.01
CA ARG A 538 -27.02 -14.99 -49.13
C ARG A 538 -28.21 -14.75 -48.20
N TRP A 539 -27.93 -14.13 -47.06
CA TRP A 539 -28.88 -13.81 -46.00
C TRP A 539 -28.94 -12.30 -45.77
N TYR A 540 -30.14 -11.76 -45.69
CA TYR A 540 -30.38 -10.39 -45.25
C TYR A 540 -30.29 -10.33 -43.72
N ILE A 541 -29.38 -9.50 -43.21
CA ILE A 541 -29.10 -9.37 -41.77
C ILE A 541 -30.30 -8.71 -41.10
N THR A 542 -30.94 -9.44 -40.18
CA THR A 542 -32.14 -8.99 -39.44
C THR A 542 -32.04 -9.36 -37.98
N THR A 543 -32.84 -8.71 -37.14
CA THR A 543 -33.01 -9.06 -35.73
C THR A 543 -33.32 -10.54 -35.53
N LEU A 544 -34.18 -11.11 -36.39
CA LEU A 544 -34.57 -12.51 -36.31
C LEU A 544 -33.43 -13.46 -36.71
N ALA A 545 -32.64 -13.09 -37.72
CA ALA A 545 -31.47 -13.87 -38.14
C ALA A 545 -30.42 -13.94 -37.02
N ILE A 546 -30.08 -12.80 -36.41
CA ILE A 546 -29.14 -12.72 -35.28
C ILE A 546 -29.69 -13.47 -34.07
N GLN A 547 -30.98 -13.27 -33.74
CA GLN A 547 -31.62 -13.93 -32.61
C GLN A 547 -31.61 -15.46 -32.76
N LYS A 548 -31.79 -15.99 -33.98
CA LYS A 548 -31.71 -17.43 -34.23
C LYS A 548 -30.28 -17.97 -34.07
N LEU A 549 -29.26 -17.19 -34.44
CA LEU A 549 -27.86 -17.64 -34.40
C LEU A 549 -27.24 -17.57 -33.00
N VAL A 550 -27.48 -16.50 -32.23
CA VAL A 550 -26.82 -16.27 -30.92
C VAL A 550 -27.78 -16.11 -29.76
N GLY A 551 -29.09 -16.15 -29.98
CA GLY A 551 -30.09 -15.80 -28.98
C GLY A 551 -30.10 -14.30 -28.65
N GLY A 552 -30.73 -13.93 -27.54
CA GLY A 552 -30.80 -12.54 -27.07
C GLY A 552 -32.20 -11.93 -27.14
N ARG A 553 -32.34 -10.78 -26.48
CA ARG A 553 -33.60 -10.01 -26.46
C ARG A 553 -33.71 -9.16 -27.71
N LYS A 554 -34.90 -9.11 -28.33
CA LYS A 554 -35.13 -8.38 -29.58
C LYS A 554 -34.75 -6.90 -29.46
N GLU A 555 -35.05 -6.29 -28.32
CA GLU A 555 -34.76 -4.88 -28.06
C GLU A 555 -33.25 -4.59 -28.07
N ALA A 556 -32.44 -5.49 -27.49
CA ALA A 556 -30.99 -5.32 -27.44
C ALA A 556 -30.34 -5.54 -28.81
N ILE A 557 -30.86 -6.47 -29.60
CA ILE A 557 -30.39 -6.73 -30.97
C ILE A 557 -30.74 -5.54 -31.88
N ASN A 558 -31.95 -4.98 -31.75
CA ASN A 558 -32.34 -3.78 -32.51
C ASN A 558 -31.42 -2.59 -32.20
N ALA A 559 -31.15 -2.32 -30.91
CA ALA A 559 -30.23 -1.25 -30.53
C ALA A 559 -28.82 -1.43 -31.12
N TYR A 560 -28.33 -2.68 -31.16
CA TYR A 560 -27.06 -3.00 -31.81
C TYR A 560 -27.10 -2.74 -33.32
N LEU A 561 -28.15 -3.20 -34.00
CA LEU A 561 -28.34 -3.02 -35.44
C LEU A 561 -28.48 -1.54 -35.84
N GLU A 562 -29.18 -0.73 -35.03
CA GLU A 562 -29.31 0.71 -35.23
C GLU A 562 -27.94 1.41 -35.14
N THR A 563 -27.10 1.00 -34.19
CA THR A 563 -25.75 1.57 -34.01
C THR A 563 -24.82 1.23 -35.19
N HIS A 564 -25.06 0.12 -35.90
CA HIS A 564 -24.24 -0.37 -37.02
C HIS A 564 -25.01 -0.35 -38.36
N GLU A 565 -26.06 0.46 -38.45
CA GLU A 565 -26.99 0.42 -39.60
C GLU A 565 -26.32 0.80 -40.91
N GLU A 566 -25.45 1.82 -40.89
CA GLU A 566 -24.70 2.30 -42.05
C GLU A 566 -23.81 1.21 -42.65
N GLU A 567 -23.05 0.49 -41.82
CA GLU A 567 -22.17 -0.61 -42.23
C GLU A 567 -22.96 -1.75 -42.87
N ILE A 568 -24.07 -2.14 -42.23
CA ILE A 568 -24.92 -3.24 -42.70
C ILE A 568 -25.62 -2.87 -44.01
N LYS A 569 -26.13 -1.64 -44.14
CA LYS A 569 -26.72 -1.14 -45.39
C LYS A 569 -25.71 -1.11 -46.52
N ALA A 570 -24.50 -0.61 -46.28
CA ALA A 570 -23.43 -0.60 -47.27
C ALA A 570 -23.08 -2.02 -47.75
N HIS A 571 -23.00 -2.98 -46.82
CA HIS A 571 -22.77 -4.39 -47.14
C HIS A 571 -23.91 -4.98 -48.00
N HIS A 572 -25.18 -4.76 -47.61
CA HIS A 572 -26.34 -5.22 -48.38
C HIS A 572 -26.41 -4.58 -49.78
N ALA A 573 -26.13 -3.29 -49.89
CA ALA A 573 -26.13 -2.58 -51.17
C ALA A 573 -25.05 -3.12 -52.11
N ARG A 574 -23.81 -3.30 -51.61
CA ARG A 574 -22.68 -3.84 -52.38
C ARG A 574 -22.95 -5.24 -52.94
N LEU A 575 -23.64 -6.08 -52.19
CA LEU A 575 -23.93 -7.47 -52.57
C LEU A 575 -25.36 -7.68 -53.11
N GLU A 576 -26.10 -6.59 -53.35
CA GLU A 576 -27.50 -6.56 -53.81
C GLU A 576 -28.46 -7.45 -53.00
N ILE A 577 -28.24 -7.53 -51.69
CA ILE A 577 -29.01 -8.40 -50.81
C ILE A 577 -30.35 -7.75 -50.48
N LYS A 578 -31.44 -8.44 -50.81
CA LYS A 578 -32.82 -7.97 -50.58
C LYS A 578 -33.47 -8.73 -49.43
N PRO A 579 -34.46 -8.14 -48.72
CA PRO A 579 -35.19 -8.83 -47.66
C PRO A 579 -35.83 -10.17 -48.09
N SER A 580 -36.16 -10.34 -49.37
CA SER A 580 -36.68 -11.59 -49.94
C SER A 580 -35.71 -12.78 -49.85
N PHE A 581 -34.41 -12.53 -49.68
CA PHE A 581 -33.37 -13.56 -49.66
C PHE A 581 -33.46 -14.46 -48.41
N ASN A 582 -34.15 -14.01 -47.37
CA ASN A 582 -34.42 -14.79 -46.15
C ASN A 582 -35.53 -15.84 -46.33
N ARG A 583 -36.21 -15.89 -47.48
CA ARG A 583 -37.21 -16.93 -47.80
C ARG A 583 -36.50 -18.19 -48.26
N LYS A 584 -35.98 -18.96 -47.30
CA LYS A 584 -35.29 -20.25 -47.54
C LYS A 584 -36.05 -21.40 -46.88
N PRO A 585 -36.02 -22.61 -47.46
CA PRO A 585 -36.65 -23.79 -46.86
C PRO A 585 -35.92 -24.25 -45.58
N GLU A 586 -34.61 -24.06 -45.53
CA GLU A 586 -33.77 -24.43 -44.39
C GLU A 586 -33.61 -23.27 -43.39
N PRO A 587 -33.58 -23.55 -42.08
CA PRO A 587 -33.33 -22.53 -41.07
C PRO A 587 -31.87 -22.06 -41.09
N ILE A 588 -31.65 -20.79 -40.77
CA ILE A 588 -30.31 -20.17 -40.77
C ILE A 588 -29.28 -20.91 -39.89
N THR A 589 -29.73 -21.60 -38.84
CA THR A 589 -28.90 -22.36 -37.90
C THR A 589 -28.36 -23.67 -38.47
N GLU A 590 -28.98 -24.22 -39.52
CA GLU A 590 -28.47 -25.38 -40.26
C GLU A 590 -27.46 -24.97 -41.34
N MET A 591 -27.50 -23.70 -41.76
CA MET A 591 -26.63 -23.19 -42.82
C MET A 591 -25.40 -22.46 -42.28
N ILE A 592 -25.53 -21.75 -41.15
CA ILE A 592 -24.49 -20.85 -40.64
C ILE A 592 -24.19 -21.20 -39.18
N HIS A 593 -22.92 -21.48 -38.91
CA HIS A 593 -22.39 -21.71 -37.57
C HIS A 593 -21.40 -20.62 -37.19
N ILE A 594 -21.53 -20.11 -35.96
CA ILE A 594 -20.62 -19.10 -35.43
C ILE A 594 -19.44 -19.82 -34.78
N ALA A 595 -18.23 -19.38 -35.11
CA ALA A 595 -17.01 -19.96 -34.56
C ALA A 595 -16.98 -19.86 -33.03
N GLU A 596 -16.53 -20.93 -32.38
CA GLU A 596 -16.40 -20.98 -30.93
C GLU A 596 -15.18 -20.19 -30.44
N GLU A 597 -14.08 -20.29 -31.19
CA GLU A 597 -12.79 -19.70 -30.79
C GLU A 597 -12.73 -18.20 -31.07
N PRO A 598 -12.31 -17.37 -30.08
CA PRO A 598 -12.14 -15.92 -30.22
C PRO A 598 -11.26 -15.52 -31.40
N THR A 599 -10.18 -16.29 -31.64
CA THR A 599 -9.17 -16.03 -32.67
C THR A 599 -9.72 -16.13 -34.10
N SER A 600 -10.93 -16.67 -34.28
CA SER A 600 -11.64 -16.68 -35.56
C SER A 600 -12.18 -15.30 -35.95
N PHE A 601 -12.18 -14.34 -35.02
CA PHE A 601 -12.62 -12.98 -35.24
C PHE A 601 -11.42 -12.01 -35.18
N PRO A 602 -11.37 -10.97 -36.04
CA PRO A 602 -10.23 -10.06 -36.13
C PRO A 602 -9.83 -9.40 -34.80
N TRP A 603 -10.81 -9.19 -33.90
CA TRP A 603 -10.64 -8.52 -32.60
C TRP A 603 -10.57 -9.50 -31.42
N GLY A 604 -10.50 -10.81 -31.65
CA GLY A 604 -10.45 -11.82 -30.58
C GLY A 604 -9.03 -12.30 -30.22
N LYS A 605 -7.99 -11.70 -30.80
CA LYS A 605 -6.60 -11.97 -30.42
C LYS A 605 -6.23 -11.12 -29.19
N PRO A 606 -5.71 -11.69 -28.10
CA PRO A 606 -5.04 -10.89 -27.09
C PRO A 606 -3.82 -10.21 -27.71
N GLU A 607 -3.55 -8.95 -27.36
CA GLU A 607 -2.31 -8.27 -27.75
C GLU A 607 -1.13 -9.15 -27.32
N GLU A 608 -0.38 -9.68 -28.29
CA GLU A 608 0.96 -10.20 -28.01
C GLU A 608 1.78 -9.00 -27.57
N GLU A 609 2.29 -9.06 -26.33
CA GLU A 609 3.36 -8.18 -25.86
C GLU A 609 4.45 -8.19 -26.94
N GLU A 610 4.58 -7.07 -27.66
CA GLU A 610 5.71 -6.84 -28.55
C GLU A 610 6.98 -7.00 -27.71
N ALA A 611 7.60 -8.17 -27.86
CA ALA A 611 8.95 -8.43 -27.46
C ALA A 611 9.82 -7.37 -28.14
N SER A 612 10.10 -6.29 -27.39
CA SER A 612 11.05 -5.26 -27.73
C SER A 612 12.42 -5.91 -27.89
N SER A 613 12.68 -6.34 -29.12
CA SER A 613 13.99 -6.53 -29.67
C SER A 613 14.45 -5.15 -30.13
N HIS A 614 15.20 -4.44 -29.28
CA HIS A 614 16.27 -3.52 -29.66
C HIS A 614 17.14 -3.16 -28.46
#